data_AF-A0A938UMQ4-F1
#
_entry.id   AF-A0A938UMQ4-F1
#
_cell.length_a   1.000
_cell.length_b   1.000
_cell.length_c   1.000
_cell.angle_alpha   90.00
_cell.angle_beta   90.00
_cell.angle_gamma   90.00
#
_symmetry.space_group_name_H-M   'P 1'
#
loop_
_entity.id
_entity.type
_entity.pdbx_description
1 polymer ?
#
loop_
_entity_poly.entity_id
_entity_poly.type
_entity_poly.pdbx_seq_one_letter_code
_entity_poly.pdbx_strand_id
1 'polypeptide(L)'
;MAPHELAEIIRKSTHSVFSTMLGTELAPLEALDDPKPFMASEVIGFIGMAGDFAGYVSIHLSKGQATDFTARLIGVDVDEITSEDEIRDAVGEITNMIGGSVKTSLSPLGVVEIALPTVLMTPKADLRVQGARGVAVPFEDYTGVFHVDLILSDGLDPRRNG
;
A
#
# COMPACT_ATOMS: atom_id res chain seq x y z
N MET A 1 16.51 -5.14 -7.28
CA MET A 1 16.42 -5.05 -5.82
C MET A 1 15.99 -6.40 -5.28
N ALA A 2 16.57 -6.87 -4.19
CA ALA A 2 16.18 -8.14 -3.57
C ALA A 2 14.86 -7.99 -2.80
N PRO A 3 14.05 -9.06 -2.66
CA PRO A 3 12.75 -8.98 -1.98
C PRO A 3 12.82 -8.40 -0.56
N HIS A 4 13.82 -8.78 0.23
CA HIS A 4 13.99 -8.27 1.59
C HIS A 4 14.22 -6.74 1.65
N GLU A 5 14.89 -6.15 0.65
CA GLU A 5 15.09 -4.70 0.58
C GLU A 5 13.76 -3.98 0.30
N LEU A 6 12.92 -4.54 -0.59
CA LEU A 6 11.58 -4.03 -0.87
C LEU A 6 10.68 -4.12 0.38
N ALA A 7 10.79 -5.21 1.13
CA ALA A 7 10.00 -5.41 2.35
C ALA A 7 10.37 -4.39 3.43
N GLU A 8 11.66 -4.08 3.58
CA GLU A 8 12.11 -3.06 4.53
C GLU A 8 11.68 -1.64 4.14
N ILE A 9 11.59 -1.33 2.85
CA ILE A 9 11.01 -0.07 2.37
C ILE A 9 9.54 0.02 2.81
N ILE A 10 8.75 -1.01 2.53
CA ILE A 10 7.33 -1.04 2.93
C ILE A 10 7.16 -0.95 4.44
N ARG A 11 7.94 -1.71 5.22
CA ARG A 11 7.88 -1.68 6.69
C ARG A 11 8.08 -0.27 7.23
N LYS A 12 9.13 0.41 6.78
CA LYS A 12 9.45 1.78 7.25
C LYS A 12 8.41 2.79 6.78
N SER A 13 8.00 2.72 5.51
CA SER A 13 7.04 3.66 4.94
C SER A 13 5.66 3.53 5.61
N THR A 14 5.14 2.31 5.75
CA THR A 14 3.84 2.07 6.36
C THR A 14 3.87 2.38 7.86
N HIS A 15 4.91 1.96 8.60
CA HIS A 15 5.05 2.30 10.02
C HIS A 15 5.06 3.81 10.22
N SER A 16 5.88 4.55 9.46
CA SER A 16 5.97 6.01 9.56
C SER A 16 4.63 6.71 9.30
N VAL A 17 3.85 6.25 8.32
CA VAL A 17 2.54 6.83 8.02
C VAL A 17 1.55 6.54 9.15
N PHE A 18 1.45 5.29 9.57
CA PHE A 18 0.49 4.89 10.60
C PHE A 18 0.81 5.49 11.98
N SER A 19 2.08 5.56 12.37
CA SER A 19 2.48 6.16 13.64
C SER A 19 2.21 7.66 13.66
N THR A 20 2.46 8.35 12.54
CA THR A 20 2.39 9.82 12.47
C THR A 20 0.97 10.32 12.23
N MET A 21 0.22 9.65 11.35
CA MET A 21 -1.06 10.14 10.86
C MET A 21 -2.25 9.47 11.53
N LEU A 22 -2.10 8.20 11.95
CA LEU A 22 -3.17 7.42 12.58
C LEU A 22 -2.89 7.17 14.06
N GLY A 23 -1.76 7.66 14.61
CA GLY A 23 -1.35 7.40 15.99
C GLY A 23 -1.25 5.91 16.33
N THR A 24 -0.98 5.07 15.32
CA THR A 24 -1.09 3.61 15.42
C THR A 24 0.28 2.96 15.32
N GLU A 25 0.62 2.15 16.33
CA GLU A 25 1.77 1.25 16.27
C GLU A 25 1.36 -0.06 15.60
N LEU A 26 2.09 -0.41 14.54
CA LEU A 26 1.86 -1.64 13.78
C LEU A 26 2.86 -2.72 14.17
N ALA A 27 2.38 -3.96 14.28
CA ALA A 27 3.25 -5.13 14.35
C ALA A 27 3.48 -5.67 12.93
N PRO A 28 4.70 -5.54 12.34
CA PRO A 28 4.99 -6.13 11.04
C PRO A 28 5.11 -7.66 11.16
N LEU A 29 4.51 -8.39 10.22
CA LEU A 29 4.65 -9.83 10.11
C LEU A 29 5.73 -10.20 9.07
N GLU A 30 5.92 -11.51 8.86
CA GLU A 30 6.84 -12.02 7.85
C GLU A 30 6.39 -11.61 6.45
N ALA A 31 7.31 -11.04 5.67
CA ALA A 31 7.03 -10.62 4.30
C ALA A 31 6.92 -11.82 3.37
N LEU A 32 6.09 -11.69 2.33
CA LEU A 32 5.84 -12.72 1.34
C LEU A 32 6.45 -12.28 0.00
N ASP A 33 7.35 -13.10 -0.55
CA ASP A 33 7.98 -12.89 -1.86
C ASP A 33 7.01 -13.10 -3.05
N ASP A 34 5.86 -13.69 -2.77
CA ASP A 34 4.74 -13.86 -3.71
C ASP A 34 3.54 -13.14 -3.12
N PRO A 35 3.24 -11.91 -3.58
CA PRO A 35 2.13 -11.09 -3.10
C PRO A 35 0.80 -11.66 -3.62
N LYS A 36 0.48 -12.87 -3.18
CA LYS A 36 -0.82 -13.47 -3.33
C LYS A 36 -1.74 -12.88 -2.27
N PRO A 37 -2.98 -12.51 -2.62
CA PRO A 37 -4.01 -12.24 -1.64
C PRO A 37 -4.12 -13.46 -0.71
N PHE A 38 -3.67 -13.31 0.52
CA PHE A 38 -3.85 -14.30 1.57
C PHE A 38 -5.11 -14.00 2.41
N MET A 39 -5.76 -12.87 2.12
CA MET A 39 -7.02 -12.41 2.71
C MET A 39 -7.88 -11.77 1.63
N ALA A 40 -9.21 -11.87 1.79
CA ALA A 40 -10.13 -11.15 0.93
C ALA A 40 -10.13 -9.67 1.31
N SER A 41 -9.94 -8.80 0.31
CA SER A 41 -9.95 -7.34 0.46
C SER A 41 -11.24 -6.76 -0.12
N GLU A 42 -11.79 -5.76 0.57
CA GLU A 42 -13.00 -5.04 0.15
C GLU A 42 -12.69 -3.60 -0.26
N VAL A 43 -11.61 -3.03 0.30
CA VAL A 43 -11.13 -1.69 -0.03
C VAL A 43 -9.65 -1.78 -0.35
N ILE A 44 -9.28 -1.35 -1.56
CA ILE A 44 -7.90 -1.38 -2.05
C ILE A 44 -7.50 0.02 -2.47
N GLY A 45 -6.50 0.58 -1.81
CA GLY A 45 -5.85 1.81 -2.24
C GLY A 45 -4.64 1.47 -3.10
N PHE A 46 -4.51 2.11 -4.26
CA PHE A 46 -3.46 1.83 -5.25
C PHE A 46 -2.82 3.12 -5.74
N ILE A 47 -1.50 3.13 -5.88
CA ILE A 47 -0.76 4.24 -6.49
C ILE A 47 0.33 3.71 -7.41
N GLY A 48 0.27 4.10 -8.68
CA GLY A 48 1.25 3.72 -9.68
C GLY A 48 2.55 4.52 -9.56
N MET A 49 3.66 3.91 -9.95
CA MET A 49 4.98 4.53 -10.00
C MET A 49 5.60 4.34 -11.40
N ALA A 50 6.32 5.36 -11.87
CA ALA A 50 7.00 5.34 -13.17
C ALA A 50 8.33 6.12 -13.13
N GLY A 51 9.25 5.77 -14.05
CA GLY A 51 10.59 6.34 -14.14
C GLY A 51 11.62 5.25 -14.38
N ASP A 52 12.76 5.31 -13.70
CA ASP A 52 13.73 4.21 -13.66
C ASP A 52 13.15 2.96 -12.97
N PHE A 53 12.14 3.16 -12.11
CA PHE A 53 11.31 2.11 -11.56
C PHE A 53 9.87 2.29 -12.05
N ALA A 54 9.30 1.23 -12.61
CA ALA A 54 7.89 1.18 -12.98
C ALA A 54 7.20 0.11 -12.13
N GLY A 55 6.04 0.42 -11.57
CA GLY A 55 5.41 -0.46 -10.60
C GLY A 55 4.23 0.18 -9.90
N TYR A 56 3.86 -0.35 -8.74
CA TYR A 56 2.83 0.23 -7.90
C TYR A 56 3.01 -0.15 -6.43
N VAL A 57 2.39 0.66 -5.58
CA VAL A 57 2.13 0.34 -4.18
C VAL A 57 0.63 0.16 -4.00
N SER A 58 0.21 -0.82 -3.22
CA SER A 58 -1.20 -0.97 -2.84
C SER A 58 -1.38 -1.37 -1.38
N ILE A 59 -2.39 -0.82 -0.73
CA ILE A 59 -2.86 -1.20 0.59
C ILE A 59 -4.21 -1.92 0.48
N HIS A 60 -4.33 -3.03 1.20
CA HIS A 60 -5.45 -3.96 1.08
C HIS A 60 -6.15 -4.15 2.41
N LEU A 61 -7.42 -3.75 2.47
CA LEU A 61 -8.18 -3.62 3.71
C LEU A 61 -9.53 -4.35 3.59
N SER A 62 -9.99 -4.90 4.70
CA SER A 62 -11.43 -5.14 4.88
C SER A 62 -12.19 -3.81 4.98
N LYS A 63 -13.51 -3.83 4.80
CA LYS A 63 -14.32 -2.62 4.97
C LYS A 63 -14.23 -2.08 6.40
N GLY A 64 -14.25 -2.95 7.40
CA GLY A 64 -14.11 -2.56 8.81
C GLY A 64 -12.79 -1.84 9.11
N GLN A 65 -11.67 -2.37 8.58
CA GLN A 65 -10.36 -1.71 8.69
C GLN A 65 -10.33 -0.34 8.01
N ALA A 66 -10.89 -0.24 6.80
CA ALA A 66 -10.93 1.03 6.08
C ALA A 66 -11.77 2.08 6.83
N THR A 67 -12.92 1.69 7.39
CA THR A 67 -13.76 2.57 8.23
C THR A 67 -13.01 3.03 9.48
N ASP A 68 -12.37 2.11 10.19
CA ASP A 68 -11.65 2.42 11.41
C ASP A 68 -10.42 3.33 11.15
N PHE A 69 -9.64 3.05 10.11
CA PHE A 69 -8.50 3.87 9.73
C PHE A 69 -8.92 5.28 9.29
N THR A 70 -10.09 5.39 8.66
CA THR A 70 -10.71 6.68 8.32
C THR A 70 -11.05 7.47 9.59
N ALA A 71 -11.69 6.83 10.56
CA ALA A 71 -12.02 7.45 11.84
C ALA A 71 -10.77 7.96 12.57
N ARG A 72 -9.70 7.14 12.63
CA ARG A 72 -8.40 7.54 13.22
C ARG A 72 -7.75 8.71 12.49
N LEU A 73 -7.77 8.70 11.16
CA LEU A 73 -7.15 9.76 10.35
C LEU A 73 -7.87 11.11 10.55
N ILE A 74 -9.20 11.08 10.67
CA ILE A 74 -10.02 12.29 10.86
C ILE A 74 -10.07 12.72 12.33
N GLY A 75 -9.92 11.78 13.26
CA GLY A 75 -9.96 12.02 14.71
C GLY A 75 -11.38 12.00 15.29
N VAL A 76 -12.22 11.07 14.82
CA VAL A 76 -13.62 10.88 15.23
C VAL A 76 -13.87 9.44 15.68
N ASP A 77 -15.01 9.17 16.30
CA ASP A 77 -15.39 7.79 16.63
C ASP A 77 -15.78 7.00 15.36
N VAL A 78 -15.57 5.68 15.39
CA VAL A 78 -15.77 4.82 14.20
C VAL A 78 -17.23 4.78 13.74
N ASP A 79 -18.19 4.95 14.64
CA ASP A 79 -19.62 5.02 14.35
C ASP A 79 -20.05 6.33 13.70
N GLU A 80 -19.19 7.36 13.71
CA GLU A 80 -19.40 8.61 12.97
C GLU A 80 -19.09 8.46 11.47
N ILE A 81 -18.30 7.45 11.09
CA ILE A 81 -17.98 7.17 9.68
C ILE A 81 -19.16 6.45 9.01
N THR A 82 -19.95 7.22 8.27
CA THR A 82 -21.18 6.73 7.63
C THR A 82 -21.13 6.77 6.10
N SER A 83 -20.16 7.47 5.52
CA SER A 83 -20.04 7.66 4.08
C SER A 83 -18.95 6.79 3.47
N GLU A 84 -19.27 6.10 2.37
CA GLU A 84 -18.26 5.40 1.57
C GLU A 84 -17.30 6.36 0.86
N ASP A 85 -17.74 7.60 0.60
CA ASP A 85 -16.88 8.62 -0.01
C ASP A 85 -15.81 9.10 0.98
N GLU A 86 -16.15 9.25 2.27
CA GLU A 86 -15.16 9.58 3.31
C GLU A 86 -14.10 8.49 3.44
N ILE A 87 -14.54 7.22 3.42
CA ILE A 87 -13.62 6.07 3.43
C ILE A 87 -12.73 6.09 2.19
N ARG A 88 -13.30 6.38 1.02
CA ARG A 88 -12.55 6.44 -0.24
C ARG A 88 -11.47 7.52 -0.20
N ASP A 89 -11.81 8.70 0.28
CA ASP A 89 -10.88 9.83 0.33
C ASP A 89 -9.77 9.57 1.36
N ALA A 90 -10.11 9.09 2.55
CA ALA A 90 -9.14 8.77 3.60
C ALA A 90 -8.17 7.65 3.18
N VAL A 91 -8.68 6.56 2.61
CA VAL A 91 -7.81 5.49 2.07
C VAL A 91 -6.95 6.01 0.92
N GLY A 92 -7.48 6.91 0.09
CA GLY A 92 -6.72 7.59 -0.95
C GLY A 92 -5.54 8.38 -0.38
N GLU A 93 -5.76 9.15 0.67
CA GLU A 93 -4.72 9.93 1.34
C GLU A 93 -3.67 9.02 2.01
N ILE A 94 -4.09 7.98 2.72
CA ILE A 94 -3.18 6.97 3.30
C ILE A 94 -2.30 6.35 2.20
N THR A 95 -2.92 5.95 1.09
CA THR A 95 -2.21 5.38 -0.06
C THR A 95 -1.20 6.36 -0.65
N ASN A 96 -1.59 7.62 -0.80
CA ASN A 96 -0.73 8.68 -1.31
C ASN A 96 0.47 8.91 -0.38
N MET A 97 0.26 8.94 0.93
CA MET A 97 1.34 9.11 1.92
C MET A 97 2.32 7.93 1.92
N ILE A 98 1.81 6.69 1.85
CA ILE A 98 2.67 5.50 1.72
C ILE A 98 3.45 5.56 0.41
N GLY A 99 2.79 5.84 -0.72
CA GLY A 99 3.42 5.97 -2.03
C GLY A 99 4.49 7.06 -2.08
N GLY A 100 4.24 8.21 -1.44
CA GLY A 100 5.21 9.28 -1.28
C GLY A 100 6.44 8.86 -0.49
N SER A 101 6.23 8.16 0.64
CA SER A 101 7.32 7.63 1.46
C SER A 101 8.16 6.57 0.73
N VAL A 102 7.51 5.70 -0.04
CA VAL A 102 8.18 4.71 -0.91
C VAL A 102 8.98 5.43 -2.00
N LYS A 103 8.41 6.43 -2.68
CA LYS A 103 9.13 7.27 -3.66
C LYS A 103 10.38 7.88 -3.03
N THR A 104 10.29 8.46 -1.84
CA THR A 104 11.46 9.04 -1.14
C THR A 104 12.53 7.99 -0.89
N SER A 105 12.15 6.76 -0.52
CA SER A 105 13.08 5.66 -0.28
C SER A 105 13.77 5.15 -1.56
N LEU A 106 13.08 5.20 -2.71
CA LEU A 106 13.61 4.77 -4.01
C LEU A 106 14.39 5.86 -4.76
N SER A 107 14.11 7.14 -4.47
CA SER A 107 14.72 8.30 -5.17
C SER A 107 16.25 8.31 -5.20
N PRO A 108 17.00 7.83 -4.18
CA PRO A 108 18.46 7.72 -4.24
C PRO A 108 18.97 6.72 -5.29
N LEU A 109 18.12 5.81 -5.76
CA LEU A 109 18.46 4.74 -6.70
C LEU A 109 18.06 5.06 -8.14
N GLY A 110 17.26 6.10 -8.36
CA GLY A 110 16.77 6.48 -9.68
C GLY A 110 15.59 7.45 -9.61
N VAL A 111 15.20 7.98 -10.77
CA VAL A 111 14.05 8.87 -10.89
C VAL A 111 12.76 8.05 -10.73
N VAL A 112 11.90 8.48 -9.81
CA VAL A 112 10.58 7.88 -9.57
C VAL A 112 9.54 8.99 -9.43
N GLU A 113 8.48 8.90 -10.22
CA GLU A 113 7.26 9.68 -10.05
C GLU A 113 6.09 8.78 -9.67
N ILE A 114 5.17 9.33 -8.87
CA ILE A 114 3.96 8.63 -8.43
C ILE A 114 2.73 9.26 -9.07
N ALA A 115 1.74 8.42 -9.43
CA ALA A 115 0.46 8.86 -9.94
C ALA A 115 -0.45 9.37 -8.80
N LEU A 116 -1.67 9.80 -9.14
CA LEU A 116 -2.71 10.00 -8.13
C LEU A 116 -3.18 8.66 -7.57
N PRO A 117 -3.55 8.60 -6.27
CA PRO A 117 -4.11 7.38 -5.69
C PRO A 117 -5.45 7.05 -6.34
N THR A 118 -5.70 5.76 -6.52
CA THR A 118 -7.00 5.20 -6.90
C THR A 118 -7.48 4.29 -5.79
N VAL A 119 -8.75 4.40 -5.41
CA VAL A 119 -9.35 3.51 -4.41
C VAL A 119 -10.45 2.69 -5.06
N LEU A 120 -10.33 1.37 -4.94
CA LEU A 120 -11.31 0.40 -5.39
C LEU A 120 -12.09 -0.12 -4.17
N MET A 121 -13.42 -0.04 -4.25
CA MET A 121 -14.33 -0.67 -3.28
C MET A 121 -15.08 -1.79 -3.97
N THR A 122 -15.09 -2.98 -3.39
CA THR A 122 -15.55 -4.21 -4.03
C THR A 122 -16.04 -5.22 -2.99
N PRO A 123 -17.07 -6.03 -3.29
CA PRO A 123 -17.53 -7.06 -2.35
C PRO A 123 -16.45 -8.09 -1.98
N LYS A 124 -15.56 -8.41 -2.94
CA LYS A 124 -14.26 -9.12 -2.80
C LYS A 124 -13.45 -8.91 -4.08
N ALA A 125 -12.18 -8.54 -3.99
CA ALA A 125 -11.28 -8.55 -5.14
C ALA A 125 -9.94 -9.20 -4.83
N ASP A 126 -9.52 -10.06 -5.74
CA ASP A 126 -8.14 -10.53 -5.85
C ASP A 126 -7.48 -9.76 -7.00
N LEU A 127 -7.00 -8.55 -6.71
CA LEU A 127 -6.30 -7.76 -7.72
C LEU A 127 -4.90 -8.36 -7.94
N ARG A 128 -4.65 -8.85 -9.15
CA ARG A 128 -3.34 -9.41 -9.53
C ARG A 128 -2.88 -8.84 -10.86
N VAL A 129 -1.62 -8.42 -10.90
CA VAL A 129 -0.88 -8.24 -12.15
C VAL A 129 -0.05 -9.50 -12.41
N GLN A 130 -0.35 -10.25 -13.47
CA GLN A 130 0.44 -11.44 -13.83
C GLN A 130 1.87 -11.05 -14.22
N GLY A 131 2.86 -11.82 -13.76
CA GLY A 131 4.27 -11.62 -14.10
C GLY A 131 4.96 -10.49 -13.34
N ALA A 132 4.27 -9.86 -12.38
CA ALA A 132 4.84 -8.82 -11.56
C ALA A 132 5.74 -9.41 -10.46
N ARG A 133 6.85 -8.73 -10.14
CA ARG A 133 7.77 -9.11 -9.06
C ARG A 133 7.62 -8.12 -7.92
N GLY A 134 7.51 -8.61 -6.70
CA GLY A 134 7.34 -7.72 -5.56
C GLY A 134 7.23 -8.48 -4.26
N VAL A 135 6.83 -7.77 -3.22
CA VAL A 135 6.60 -8.32 -1.90
C VAL A 135 5.28 -7.82 -1.34
N ALA A 136 4.62 -8.67 -0.55
CA ALA A 136 3.55 -8.27 0.35
C ALA A 136 4.10 -8.24 1.77
N VAL A 137 3.84 -7.15 2.50
CA VAL A 137 4.15 -7.07 3.93
C VAL A 137 2.85 -7.01 4.70
N PRO A 138 2.50 -8.05 5.48
CA PRO A 138 1.37 -8.00 6.37
C PRO A 138 1.71 -7.17 7.62
N PHE A 139 0.72 -6.43 8.10
CA PHE A 139 0.75 -5.68 9.34
C PHE A 139 -0.46 -6.06 10.18
N GLU A 140 -0.25 -6.16 11.49
CA GLU A 140 -1.32 -6.43 12.45
C GLU A 140 -1.50 -5.23 13.37
N ASP A 141 -2.76 -4.88 13.58
CA ASP A 141 -3.21 -4.01 14.66
C ASP A 141 -4.44 -4.63 15.36
N TYR A 142 -5.12 -3.88 16.23
CA TYR A 142 -6.29 -4.40 16.96
C TYR A 142 -7.50 -4.74 16.06
N THR A 143 -7.56 -4.21 14.84
CA THR A 143 -8.62 -4.51 13.87
C THR A 143 -8.34 -5.79 13.08
N GLY A 144 -7.12 -6.32 13.18
CA GLY A 144 -6.66 -7.55 12.54
C GLY A 144 -5.53 -7.28 11.55
N VAL A 145 -5.31 -8.25 10.66
CA VAL A 145 -4.22 -8.20 9.67
C VAL A 145 -4.67 -7.47 8.41
N PHE A 146 -3.84 -6.58 7.89
CA PHE A 146 -3.91 -6.04 6.54
C PHE A 146 -2.55 -6.19 5.85
N HIS A 147 -2.44 -5.85 4.57
CA HIS A 147 -1.14 -5.87 3.90
C HIS A 147 -0.94 -4.71 2.95
N VAL A 148 0.35 -4.43 2.71
CA VAL A 148 0.82 -3.48 1.69
C VAL A 148 1.74 -4.22 0.73
N ASP A 149 1.48 -4.03 -0.57
CA ASP A 149 2.30 -4.56 -1.64
C ASP A 149 3.22 -3.49 -2.20
N LEU A 150 4.45 -3.89 -2.54
CA LEU A 150 5.32 -3.14 -3.44
C LEU A 150 5.66 -4.03 -4.62
N ILE A 151 5.12 -3.66 -5.77
CA ILE A 151 5.30 -4.39 -7.02
C ILE A 151 6.13 -3.55 -7.97
N LEU A 152 7.21 -4.12 -8.48
CA LEU A 152 8.01 -3.55 -9.56
C LEU A 152 7.81 -4.40 -10.81
N SER A 153 7.45 -3.74 -11.90
CA SER A 153 7.51 -4.33 -13.23
C SER A 153 8.97 -4.36 -13.70
N ASP A 154 9.37 -5.42 -14.40
CA ASP A 154 10.67 -5.52 -15.07
C ASP A 154 10.69 -4.52 -16.26
N GLY A 155 10.75 -3.23 -15.94
CA GLY A 155 10.68 -2.09 -16.87
C GLY A 155 12.04 -1.57 -17.33
N LEU A 156 13.14 -2.20 -16.91
CA LEU A 156 14.49 -1.95 -17.41
C LEU A 156 15.13 -3.29 -17.81
N ASP A 157 14.64 -3.92 -18.88
CA ASP A 157 15.53 -4.81 -19.65
C ASP A 157 16.39 -3.91 -20.55
N PRO A 158 17.69 -3.71 -20.25
CA PRO A 158 18.57 -2.93 -21.12
C PRO A 158 18.69 -3.53 -22.54
N ARG A 159 18.18 -4.75 -22.79
CA ARG A 159 18.14 -5.39 -24.11
C ARG A 159 16.98 -4.97 -25.01
N ARG A 160 16.04 -4.11 -24.58
CA ARG A 160 14.95 -3.59 -25.45
C ARG A 160 15.29 -2.30 -26.21
N ASN A 161 16.40 -1.64 -25.87
CA ASN A 161 16.92 -0.45 -26.59
C ASN A 161 18.26 -0.74 -27.30
N GLY A 162 18.52 -2.00 -27.66
CA GLY A 162 19.69 -2.43 -28.44
C GLY A 162 19.31 -2.77 -29.88
#